data_AF-A0A7K2J8S1-F1
#
_entry.id   AF-A0A7K2J8S1-F1
#
_cell.length_a   1.000
_cell.length_b   1.000
_cell.length_c   1.000
_cell.angle_alpha   90.00
_cell.angle_beta   90.00
_cell.angle_gamma   90.00
#
_symmetry.space_group_name_H-M   'P 1'
#
loop_
_entity.id
_entity.type
_entity.pdbx_description
1 polymer ?
#
loop_
_entity_poly.entity_id
_entity_poly.type
_entity_poly.pdbx_seq_one_letter_code
_entity_poly.pdbx_strand_id
1 'polypeptide(L)'
;MALTLEEATMQLSHKASAKRRSAAKRLAKLADEAAGPALLHALRREIGDPRTWETQYEMVMALGACDHRPAVEFLTELAQQPTDDTALHLALGDSITRLRGPQEGFAAPLRWCMEQGDPSLLDGALRAAAESRAALDTETVDRILDFLDPLDPHDGLRFWAAVAAAEWPGERVRHFLESCAAGPRADVADAAATSSKNWRRDQGGDF
;
A
#
# COMPACT_ATOMS: atom_id res chain seq x y z
N MET A 1 -14.72 24.11 -8.28
CA MET A 1 -13.62 24.45 -7.34
C MET A 1 -13.34 23.22 -6.49
N ALA A 2 -12.08 22.92 -6.17
CA ALA A 2 -11.74 21.81 -5.29
C ALA A 2 -11.99 22.21 -3.82
N LEU A 3 -12.51 21.30 -2.99
CA LEU A 3 -12.81 21.58 -1.59
C LEU A 3 -11.54 22.01 -0.84
N THR A 4 -11.67 22.94 0.10
CA THR A 4 -10.62 23.23 1.09
C THR A 4 -10.49 22.08 2.09
N LEU A 5 -9.46 22.12 2.94
CA LEU A 5 -9.29 21.15 4.03
C LEU A 5 -10.52 21.13 4.95
N GLU A 6 -10.98 22.31 5.37
CA GLU A 6 -12.14 22.47 6.26
C GLU A 6 -13.43 21.96 5.61
N GLU A 7 -13.69 22.34 4.36
CA GLU A 7 -14.86 21.89 3.60
C GLU A 7 -14.87 20.37 3.42
N ALA A 8 -13.72 19.78 3.10
CA ALA A 8 -13.60 18.33 2.96
C ALA A 8 -13.81 17.62 4.30
N THR A 9 -13.22 18.11 5.39
CA THR A 9 -13.42 17.58 6.75
C THR A 9 -14.89 17.63 7.16
N MET A 10 -15.60 18.74 6.94
CA MET A 10 -17.04 18.83 7.22
C MET A 10 -17.84 17.81 6.38
N GLN A 11 -17.48 17.66 5.10
CA GLN A 11 -18.18 16.78 4.17
C GLN A 11 -18.01 15.28 4.48
N LEU A 12 -17.04 14.88 5.32
CA LEU A 12 -16.94 13.49 5.82
C LEU A 12 -18.19 13.05 6.61
N SER A 13 -18.97 13.99 7.14
CA SER A 13 -20.23 13.68 7.86
C SER A 13 -21.48 13.69 6.97
N HIS A 14 -21.33 13.94 5.67
CA HIS A 14 -22.44 14.14 4.76
C HIS A 14 -23.30 12.86 4.62
N LYS A 15 -24.63 13.03 4.52
CA LYS A 15 -25.60 11.92 4.41
C LYS A 15 -25.33 10.97 3.23
N ALA A 16 -24.88 11.52 2.11
CA ALA A 16 -24.56 10.76 0.90
C ALA A 16 -23.12 10.23 0.92
N SER A 17 -22.95 8.92 0.79
CA SER A 17 -21.64 8.23 0.72
C SER A 17 -20.74 8.80 -0.38
N ALA A 18 -21.27 9.10 -1.57
CA ALA A 18 -20.48 9.68 -2.66
C ALA A 18 -19.80 11.02 -2.28
N LYS A 19 -20.44 11.83 -1.43
CA LYS A 19 -19.84 13.08 -0.91
C LYS A 19 -18.76 12.78 0.13
N ARG A 20 -18.98 11.82 1.03
CA ARG A 20 -17.95 11.38 2.00
C ARG A 20 -16.73 10.82 1.29
N ARG A 21 -16.94 9.97 0.29
CA ARG A 21 -15.88 9.44 -0.58
C ARG A 21 -15.09 10.55 -1.28
N SER A 22 -15.79 11.50 -1.92
CA SER A 22 -15.14 12.65 -2.56
C SER A 22 -14.34 13.50 -1.57
N ALA A 23 -14.78 13.61 -0.32
CA ALA A 23 -14.06 14.30 0.73
C ALA A 23 -12.78 13.54 1.12
N ALA A 24 -12.88 12.23 1.38
CA ALA A 24 -11.73 11.39 1.70
C ALA A 24 -10.64 11.46 0.60
N LYS A 25 -11.02 11.35 -0.68
CA LYS A 25 -10.09 11.54 -1.82
C LYS A 25 -9.40 12.89 -1.80
N ARG A 26 -10.15 13.95 -1.48
CA ARG A 26 -9.60 15.30 -1.42
C ARG A 26 -8.60 15.43 -0.27
N LEU A 27 -8.93 14.88 0.89
CA LEU A 27 -8.05 14.88 2.07
C LEU A 27 -6.76 14.08 1.80
N ALA A 28 -6.87 12.90 1.18
CA ALA A 28 -5.70 12.13 0.74
C ALA A 28 -4.78 12.94 -0.17
N LYS A 29 -5.36 13.70 -1.13
CA LYS A 29 -4.58 14.57 -2.02
C LYS A 29 -3.96 15.79 -1.31
N LEU A 30 -4.60 16.27 -0.24
CA LEU A 30 -4.04 17.35 0.58
C LEU A 30 -2.91 16.84 1.48
N ALA A 31 -3.00 15.59 1.94
CA ALA A 31 -2.02 14.94 2.81
C ALA A 31 -1.70 15.76 4.07
N ASP A 32 -2.71 16.45 4.62
CA ASP A 32 -2.58 17.29 5.80
C ASP A 32 -2.93 16.47 7.05
N GLU A 33 -1.99 16.37 8.00
CA GLU A 33 -2.13 15.61 9.25
C GLU A 33 -3.34 16.07 10.09
N ALA A 34 -3.76 17.34 9.97
CA ALA A 34 -4.90 17.88 10.70
C ALA A 34 -6.23 17.21 10.32
N ALA A 35 -6.31 16.55 9.16
CA ALA A 35 -7.50 15.79 8.74
C ALA A 35 -7.63 14.44 9.46
N GLY A 36 -6.54 13.90 10.00
CA GLY A 36 -6.45 12.55 10.53
C GLY A 36 -7.52 12.19 11.56
N PRO A 37 -7.73 13.00 12.63
CA PRO A 37 -8.74 12.71 13.64
C PRO A 37 -10.16 12.61 13.07
N ALA A 38 -10.51 13.49 12.13
CA ALA A 38 -11.83 13.50 11.52
C ALA A 38 -12.03 12.31 10.57
N LEU A 39 -10.99 11.94 9.81
CA LEU A 39 -10.98 10.74 8.97
C LEU A 39 -11.18 9.47 9.80
N LEU A 40 -10.44 9.33 10.92
CA LEU A 40 -10.54 8.16 11.78
C LEU A 40 -11.93 8.05 12.41
N HIS A 41 -12.47 9.18 12.90
CA HIS A 41 -13.83 9.21 13.44
C HIS A 41 -14.87 8.83 12.38
N ALA A 42 -14.72 9.33 11.14
CA ALA A 42 -15.63 9.00 10.04
C ALA A 42 -15.54 7.53 9.65
N LEU A 43 -14.33 6.97 9.51
CA LEU A 43 -14.10 5.57 9.15
C LEU A 43 -14.72 4.61 10.17
N ARG A 44 -14.56 4.88 11.48
CA ARG A 44 -15.16 4.06 12.55
C ARG A 44 -16.69 3.97 12.44
N ARG A 45 -17.34 4.99 11.89
CA ARG A 45 -18.79 4.99 11.63
C ARG A 45 -19.13 4.32 10.30
N GLU A 46 -18.25 4.43 9.31
CA GLU A 46 -18.46 3.94 7.95
C GLU A 46 -18.33 2.41 7.87
N ILE A 47 -17.44 1.82 8.67
CA ILE A 47 -17.06 0.41 8.56
C ILE A 47 -18.21 -0.58 8.79
N GLY A 48 -19.26 -0.14 9.49
CA GLY A 48 -20.46 -0.95 9.73
C GLY A 48 -21.43 -1.05 8.54
N ASP A 49 -21.24 -0.28 7.47
CA ASP A 49 -22.10 -0.34 6.27
C ASP A 49 -21.35 -0.99 5.08
N PRO A 50 -21.56 -2.29 4.80
CA PRO A 50 -20.82 -2.99 3.74
C PRO A 50 -21.13 -2.44 2.32
N ARG A 51 -22.18 -1.65 2.16
CA ARG A 51 -22.55 -1.06 0.85
C ARG A 51 -21.68 0.12 0.47
N THR A 52 -20.85 0.61 1.38
CA THR A 52 -20.02 1.80 1.17
C THR A 52 -18.53 1.48 1.14
N TRP A 53 -18.16 0.28 0.71
CA TRP A 53 -16.77 -0.18 0.59
C TRP A 53 -15.85 0.84 -0.12
N GLU A 54 -16.30 1.46 -1.22
CA GLU A 54 -15.50 2.49 -1.92
C GLU A 54 -15.20 3.70 -1.03
N THR A 55 -16.11 4.03 -0.10
CA THR A 55 -15.91 5.12 0.87
C THR A 55 -14.95 4.69 1.96
N GLN A 56 -15.09 3.46 2.46
CA GLN A 56 -14.19 2.88 3.47
C GLN A 56 -12.76 2.84 2.92
N TYR A 57 -12.58 2.31 1.71
CA TYR A 57 -11.31 2.31 0.97
C TYR A 57 -10.66 3.69 0.93
N GLU A 58 -11.37 4.71 0.43
CA GLU A 58 -10.80 6.05 0.28
C GLU A 58 -10.50 6.71 1.64
N MET A 59 -11.27 6.41 2.68
CA MET A 59 -11.00 6.88 4.05
C MET A 59 -9.75 6.24 4.65
N VAL A 60 -9.56 4.93 4.44
CA VAL A 60 -8.35 4.22 4.87
C VAL A 60 -7.13 4.80 4.15
N MET A 61 -7.15 4.88 2.81
CA MET A 61 -6.05 5.48 2.03
C MET A 61 -5.73 6.92 2.48
N ALA A 62 -6.76 7.72 2.81
CA ALA A 62 -6.57 9.08 3.30
C ALA A 62 -5.89 9.12 4.68
N LEU A 63 -6.16 8.16 5.57
CA LEU A 63 -5.45 8.07 6.86
C LEU A 63 -3.96 7.82 6.68
N GLY A 64 -3.59 6.91 5.76
CA GLY A 64 -2.19 6.66 5.41
C GLY A 64 -1.52 7.90 4.81
N ALA A 65 -2.19 8.59 3.87
CA ALA A 65 -1.68 9.80 3.23
C ALA A 65 -1.51 10.99 4.20
N CYS A 66 -2.38 11.10 5.21
CA CYS A 66 -2.32 12.14 6.24
C CYS A 66 -1.42 11.79 7.43
N ASP A 67 -0.58 10.75 7.36
CA ASP A 67 0.29 10.25 8.45
C ASP A 67 -0.41 10.16 9.82
N HIS A 68 -1.70 9.77 9.85
CA HIS A 68 -2.46 9.74 11.10
C HIS A 68 -2.19 8.46 11.91
N ARG A 69 -1.01 8.39 12.53
CA ARG A 69 -0.53 7.22 13.29
C ARG A 69 -1.47 6.70 14.39
N PRO A 70 -2.27 7.53 15.10
CA PRO A 70 -3.26 7.01 16.04
C PRO A 70 -4.30 6.05 15.42
N ALA A 71 -4.39 5.96 14.09
CA ALA A 71 -5.24 4.98 13.41
C ALA A 71 -4.66 3.55 13.38
N VAL A 72 -3.35 3.35 13.60
CA VAL A 72 -2.67 2.07 13.36
C VAL A 72 -3.34 0.89 14.08
N GLU A 73 -3.66 1.03 15.36
CA GLU A 73 -4.31 -0.02 16.15
C GLU A 73 -5.64 -0.42 15.52
N PHE A 74 -6.50 0.56 15.22
CA PHE A 74 -7.80 0.31 14.60
C PHE A 74 -7.72 -0.31 13.21
N LEU A 75 -6.78 0.15 12.37
CA LEU A 75 -6.60 -0.42 11.04
C LEU A 75 -6.08 -1.87 11.11
N THR A 76 -5.20 -2.16 12.06
CA THR A 76 -4.65 -3.51 12.29
C THR A 76 -5.74 -4.46 12.77
N GLU A 77 -6.56 -4.05 13.73
CA GLU A 77 -7.73 -4.81 14.19
C GLU A 77 -8.71 -5.07 13.05
N LEU A 78 -8.95 -4.06 12.19
CA LEU A 78 -9.86 -4.18 11.07
C LEU A 78 -9.36 -5.17 10.00
N ALA A 79 -8.07 -5.15 9.69
CA ALA A 79 -7.44 -6.06 8.73
C ALA A 79 -7.44 -7.54 9.16
N GLN A 80 -7.68 -7.81 10.45
CA GLN A 80 -7.80 -9.16 10.99
C GLN A 80 -9.26 -9.68 10.93
N GLN A 81 -10.22 -8.83 10.57
CA GLN A 81 -11.61 -9.23 10.49
C GLN A 81 -11.86 -9.98 9.17
N PRO A 82 -12.62 -11.10 9.19
CA PRO A 82 -13.02 -11.77 7.96
C PRO A 82 -13.87 -10.84 7.08
N THR A 83 -13.45 -10.66 5.83
CA THR A 83 -14.20 -9.93 4.80
C THR A 83 -13.82 -10.45 3.43
N ASP A 84 -14.76 -10.38 2.49
CA ASP A 84 -14.51 -10.66 1.07
C ASP A 84 -14.06 -9.41 0.30
N ASP A 85 -13.90 -8.27 1.00
CA ASP A 85 -13.53 -6.98 0.41
C ASP A 85 -12.01 -6.84 0.24
N THR A 86 -11.52 -7.39 -0.88
CA THR A 86 -10.12 -7.30 -1.28
C THR A 86 -9.63 -5.86 -1.43
N ALA A 87 -10.51 -4.93 -1.83
CA ALA A 87 -10.12 -3.53 -2.01
C ALA A 87 -9.83 -2.87 -0.65
N LEU A 88 -10.70 -3.10 0.34
CA LEU A 88 -10.47 -2.61 1.69
C LEU A 88 -9.16 -3.17 2.28
N HIS A 89 -8.90 -4.47 2.10
CA HIS A 89 -7.65 -5.08 2.57
C HIS A 89 -6.41 -4.48 1.90
N LEU A 90 -6.47 -4.21 0.59
CA LEU A 90 -5.41 -3.47 -0.09
C LEU A 90 -5.18 -2.09 0.54
N ALA A 91 -6.23 -1.32 0.80
CA ALA A 91 -6.08 -0.02 1.46
C ALA A 91 -5.49 -0.12 2.87
N LEU A 92 -5.88 -1.15 3.63
CA LEU A 92 -5.37 -1.40 4.97
C LEU A 92 -3.89 -1.74 4.93
N GLY A 93 -3.45 -2.63 4.04
CA GLY A 93 -2.05 -2.98 3.88
C GLY A 93 -1.18 -1.79 3.53
N ASP A 94 -1.65 -0.96 2.60
CA ASP A 94 -0.98 0.30 2.21
C ASP A 94 -0.87 1.26 3.39
N SER A 95 -1.99 1.56 4.06
CA SER A 95 -2.02 2.56 5.13
C SER A 95 -1.28 2.11 6.38
N ILE A 96 -1.42 0.84 6.80
CA ILE A 96 -0.68 0.28 7.93
C ILE A 96 0.83 0.36 7.66
N THR A 97 1.26 0.02 6.44
CA THR A 97 2.68 0.07 6.07
C THR A 97 3.23 1.49 6.05
N ARG A 98 2.49 2.46 5.51
CA ARG A 98 2.91 3.88 5.55
C ARG A 98 3.02 4.43 6.96
N LEU A 99 2.07 4.11 7.83
CA LEU A 99 2.02 4.65 9.19
C LEU A 99 3.06 4.01 10.12
N ARG A 100 3.38 2.72 9.92
CA ARG A 100 4.35 1.98 10.75
C ARG A 100 5.78 2.06 10.22
N GLY A 101 5.96 2.04 8.90
CA GLY A 101 7.26 1.94 8.23
C GLY A 101 8.30 2.96 8.71
N PRO A 102 7.99 4.26 8.81
CA PRO A 102 8.94 5.28 9.27
C PRO A 102 9.44 5.12 10.72
N GLN A 103 8.72 4.41 11.58
CA GLN A 103 9.08 4.22 13.00
C GLN A 103 9.67 2.84 13.27
N GLU A 104 9.11 1.81 12.64
CA GLU A 104 9.45 0.41 12.89
C GLU A 104 10.42 -0.17 11.86
N GLY A 105 10.66 0.56 10.76
CA GLY A 105 11.26 0.02 9.54
C GLY A 105 10.24 -0.74 8.69
N PHE A 106 10.31 -0.61 7.36
CA PHE A 106 9.31 -1.18 6.45
C PHE A 106 9.25 -2.72 6.46
N ALA A 107 10.30 -3.39 6.93
CA ALA A 107 10.31 -4.84 7.08
C ALA A 107 9.22 -5.35 8.05
N ALA A 108 9.01 -4.65 9.17
CA ALA A 108 8.06 -5.08 10.19
C ALA A 108 6.59 -5.13 9.70
N PRO A 109 6.01 -4.05 9.11
CA PRO A 109 4.65 -4.10 8.59
C PRO A 109 4.50 -5.05 7.39
N LEU A 110 5.52 -5.18 6.53
CA LEU A 110 5.49 -6.15 5.42
C LEU A 110 5.42 -7.59 5.92
N ARG A 111 6.27 -7.96 6.88
CA ARG A 111 6.25 -9.28 7.52
C ARG A 111 4.90 -9.56 8.17
N TRP A 112 4.36 -8.58 8.90
CA TRP A 112 3.02 -8.70 9.50
C TRP A 112 1.92 -8.92 8.45
N CYS A 113 1.96 -8.24 7.29
CA CYS A 113 0.99 -8.43 6.21
C CYS A 113 1.10 -9.84 5.60
N MET A 114 2.33 -10.34 5.37
CA MET A 114 2.55 -11.71 4.89
C MET A 114 1.98 -12.76 5.85
N GLU A 115 2.15 -12.56 7.17
CA GLU A 115 1.64 -13.46 8.21
C GLU A 115 0.11 -13.55 8.25
N GLN A 116 -0.62 -12.53 7.75
CA GLN A 116 -2.08 -12.60 7.66
C GLN A 116 -2.55 -13.57 6.56
N GLY A 117 -1.68 -13.92 5.61
CA GLY A 117 -2.03 -14.82 4.51
C GLY A 117 -3.01 -14.22 3.49
N ASP A 118 -3.27 -12.91 3.55
CA ASP A 118 -4.13 -12.20 2.61
C ASP A 118 -3.30 -11.52 1.50
N PRO A 119 -3.41 -11.98 0.24
CA PRO A 119 -2.65 -11.39 -0.87
C PRO A 119 -2.96 -9.92 -1.13
N SER A 120 -4.20 -9.47 -0.89
CA SER A 120 -4.61 -8.07 -1.10
C SER A 120 -3.95 -7.16 -0.06
N LEU A 121 -3.87 -7.62 1.19
CA LEU A 121 -3.18 -6.91 2.26
C LEU A 121 -1.67 -6.75 1.93
N LEU A 122 -1.04 -7.82 1.43
CA LEU A 122 0.35 -7.76 0.99
C LEU A 122 0.52 -6.85 -0.23
N ASP A 123 -0.42 -6.83 -1.17
CA ASP A 123 -0.38 -5.96 -2.35
C ASP A 123 -0.34 -4.48 -1.95
N GLY A 124 -1.22 -4.09 -1.03
CA GLY A 124 -1.21 -2.76 -0.43
C GLY A 124 0.11 -2.42 0.25
N ALA A 125 0.65 -3.35 1.03
CA ALA A 125 1.90 -3.16 1.74
C ALA A 125 3.10 -2.98 0.79
N LEU A 126 3.18 -3.80 -0.27
CA LEU A 126 4.20 -3.69 -1.31
C LEU A 126 4.08 -2.38 -2.07
N ARG A 127 2.86 -1.93 -2.38
CA ARG A 127 2.62 -0.61 -2.98
C ARG A 127 3.17 0.50 -2.10
N ALA A 128 2.84 0.51 -0.82
CA ALA A 128 3.34 1.52 0.12
C ALA A 128 4.88 1.50 0.19
N ALA A 129 5.48 0.32 0.29
CA ALA A 129 6.94 0.18 0.30
C ALA A 129 7.58 0.70 -1.00
N ALA A 130 6.99 0.40 -2.16
CA ALA A 130 7.46 0.88 -3.45
C ALA A 130 7.41 2.42 -3.55
N GLU A 131 6.26 3.03 -3.22
CA GLU A 131 6.08 4.48 -3.28
C GLU A 131 6.97 5.21 -2.25
N SER A 132 7.25 4.58 -1.11
CA SER A 132 8.18 5.10 -0.09
C SER A 132 9.66 4.82 -0.40
N ARG A 133 9.97 4.11 -1.50
CA ARG A 133 11.33 3.64 -1.84
C ARG A 133 12.00 2.95 -0.65
N ALA A 134 11.26 2.05 -0.01
CA ALA A 134 11.70 1.39 1.21
C ALA A 134 12.92 0.48 0.95
N ALA A 135 14.01 0.77 1.64
CA ALA A 135 15.14 -0.16 1.73
C ALA A 135 14.76 -1.33 2.66
N LEU A 136 14.91 -2.55 2.16
CA LEU A 136 14.66 -3.77 2.91
C LEU A 136 15.94 -4.59 3.06
N ASP A 137 16.08 -5.27 4.19
CA ASP A 137 17.14 -6.24 4.40
C ASP A 137 16.93 -7.50 3.53
N THR A 138 18.01 -8.22 3.24
CA THR A 138 17.99 -9.42 2.40
C THR A 138 17.04 -10.49 2.91
N GLU A 139 16.92 -10.67 4.23
CA GLU A 139 16.01 -11.68 4.80
C GLU A 139 14.54 -11.36 4.48
N THR A 140 14.15 -10.09 4.63
CA THR A 140 12.80 -9.63 4.29
C THR A 140 12.53 -9.77 2.79
N VAL A 141 13.50 -9.39 1.95
CA VAL A 141 13.39 -9.52 0.49
C VAL A 141 13.21 -10.97 0.09
N ASP A 142 14.03 -11.88 0.62
CA ASP A 142 13.95 -13.30 0.30
C ASP A 142 12.59 -13.90 0.68
N ARG A 143 12.03 -13.52 1.83
CA ARG A 143 10.67 -13.93 2.22
C ARG A 143 9.59 -13.44 1.26
N ILE A 144 9.69 -12.20 0.79
CA ILE A 144 8.76 -11.67 -0.21
C ILE A 144 8.89 -12.47 -1.51
N LEU A 145 10.11 -12.74 -1.96
CA LEU A 145 10.33 -13.53 -3.18
C LEU A 145 9.82 -14.96 -3.03
N ASP A 146 10.05 -15.62 -1.89
CA ASP A 146 9.50 -16.95 -1.60
C ASP A 146 7.97 -16.97 -1.63
N PHE A 147 7.31 -15.87 -1.22
CA PHE A 147 5.85 -15.71 -1.32
C PHE A 147 5.39 -15.57 -2.78
N LEU A 148 6.14 -14.84 -3.61
CA LEU A 148 5.77 -14.53 -4.99
C LEU A 148 6.12 -15.65 -5.98
N ASP A 149 7.16 -16.42 -5.71
CA ASP A 149 7.67 -17.50 -6.56
C ASP A 149 6.57 -18.50 -7.02
N PRO A 150 5.68 -19.01 -6.13
CA PRO A 150 4.64 -19.95 -6.55
C PRO A 150 3.47 -19.32 -7.30
N LEU A 151 3.36 -17.98 -7.37
CA LEU A 151 2.23 -17.30 -8.00
C LEU A 151 2.28 -17.39 -9.53
N ASP A 152 1.12 -17.35 -10.18
CA ASP A 152 1.04 -17.32 -11.63
C ASP A 152 1.81 -16.09 -12.20
N PRO A 153 2.49 -16.20 -13.34
CA PRO A 153 3.14 -15.05 -13.97
C PRO A 153 2.19 -13.89 -14.35
N HIS A 154 0.88 -14.13 -14.44
CA HIS A 154 -0.14 -13.11 -14.61
C HIS A 154 -0.61 -12.48 -13.30
N ASP A 155 -0.13 -12.94 -12.15
CA ASP A 155 -0.60 -12.45 -10.86
C ASP A 155 -0.36 -10.94 -10.69
N GLY A 156 -1.36 -10.26 -10.12
CA GLY A 156 -1.37 -8.85 -9.77
C GLY A 156 -0.16 -8.42 -8.95
N LEU A 157 0.14 -9.24 -7.94
CA LEU A 157 1.02 -8.92 -6.82
C LEU A 157 2.48 -8.70 -7.23
N ARG A 158 2.87 -9.29 -8.36
CA ARG A 158 4.22 -9.15 -8.93
C ARG A 158 4.53 -7.70 -9.33
N PHE A 159 3.53 -6.88 -9.64
CA PHE A 159 3.73 -5.51 -10.10
C PHE A 159 4.43 -4.64 -9.05
N TRP A 160 3.85 -4.51 -7.85
CA TRP A 160 4.42 -3.63 -6.82
C TRP A 160 5.74 -4.16 -6.27
N ALA A 161 5.91 -5.49 -6.21
CA ALA A 161 7.20 -6.08 -5.92
C ALA A 161 8.26 -5.71 -6.97
N ALA A 162 7.92 -5.75 -8.27
CA ALA A 162 8.86 -5.34 -9.33
C ALA A 162 9.23 -3.85 -9.24
N VAL A 163 8.30 -2.97 -8.84
CA VAL A 163 8.60 -1.56 -8.60
C VAL A 163 9.51 -1.39 -7.37
N ALA A 164 9.17 -2.02 -6.24
CA ALA A 164 9.94 -1.91 -5.00
C ALA A 164 11.36 -2.51 -5.11
N ALA A 165 11.54 -3.55 -5.93
CA ALA A 165 12.81 -4.24 -6.16
C ALA A 165 13.96 -3.34 -6.64
N ALA A 166 13.68 -2.12 -7.11
CA ALA A 166 14.72 -1.13 -7.41
C ALA A 166 15.61 -0.82 -6.19
N GLU A 167 15.05 -0.90 -4.98
CA GLU A 167 15.72 -0.56 -3.71
C GLU A 167 16.27 -1.79 -2.97
N TRP A 168 16.08 -2.99 -3.52
CA TRP A 168 16.35 -4.24 -2.81
C TRP A 168 17.72 -4.83 -3.19
N PRO A 169 18.51 -5.32 -2.23
CA PRO A 169 19.80 -5.93 -2.52
C PRO A 169 19.67 -7.40 -2.95
N GLY A 170 20.69 -7.90 -3.66
CA GLY A 170 20.92 -9.33 -3.85
C GLY A 170 20.60 -9.90 -5.23
N GLU A 171 21.21 -11.04 -5.54
CA GLU A 171 21.10 -11.70 -6.85
C GLU A 171 19.71 -12.29 -7.11
N ARG A 172 19.00 -12.71 -6.06
CA ARG A 172 17.61 -13.20 -6.18
C ARG A 172 16.67 -12.12 -6.72
N VAL A 173 16.89 -10.86 -6.36
CA VAL A 173 16.13 -9.72 -6.90
C VAL A 173 16.37 -9.57 -8.40
N ARG A 174 17.62 -9.69 -8.85
CA ARG A 174 17.96 -9.67 -10.29
C ARG A 174 17.22 -10.76 -11.04
N HIS A 175 17.23 -11.99 -10.54
CA HIS A 175 16.52 -13.11 -11.17
C HIS A 175 15.00 -12.90 -11.19
N PHE A 176 14.42 -12.39 -10.10
CA PHE A 176 13.01 -12.02 -10.05
C PHE A 176 12.67 -10.97 -11.12
N LEU A 177 13.45 -9.90 -11.23
CA LEU A 177 13.26 -8.86 -12.24
C LEU A 177 13.39 -9.40 -13.67
N GLU A 178 14.37 -10.29 -13.93
CA GLU A 178 14.52 -10.97 -15.22
C GLU A 178 13.30 -11.84 -15.55
N SER A 179 12.79 -12.59 -14.57
CA SER A 179 11.57 -13.38 -14.72
C SER A 179 10.35 -12.51 -15.00
N CYS A 180 10.21 -11.37 -14.32
CA CYS A 180 9.13 -10.40 -14.53
C CYS A 180 9.21 -9.78 -15.92
N ALA A 181 10.42 -9.42 -16.39
CA ALA A 181 10.64 -8.85 -17.72
C ALA A 181 10.35 -9.84 -18.87
N ALA A 182 10.56 -11.14 -18.65
CA ALA A 182 10.22 -12.20 -19.58
C ALA A 182 8.74 -12.66 -19.48
N GLY A 183 8.01 -12.14 -18.48
CA GLY A 183 6.65 -12.55 -18.17
C GLY A 183 5.61 -12.07 -19.19
N PRO A 184 4.38 -12.60 -19.12
CA PRO A 184 3.32 -12.31 -20.08
C PRO A 184 2.65 -10.94 -19.87
N ARG A 185 2.86 -10.30 -18.72
CA ARG A 185 2.26 -9.01 -18.35
C ARG A 185 3.18 -7.84 -18.69
N ALA A 186 2.77 -7.03 -19.66
CA ALA A 186 3.53 -5.89 -20.15
C ALA A 186 3.82 -4.85 -19.04
N ASP A 187 2.85 -4.57 -18.17
CA ASP A 187 3.00 -3.62 -17.07
C ASP A 187 4.02 -4.07 -16.03
N VAL A 188 4.02 -5.37 -15.69
CA VAL A 188 5.03 -5.98 -14.80
C VAL A 188 6.41 -6.00 -15.46
N ALA A 189 6.48 -6.32 -16.75
CA ALA A 189 7.73 -6.32 -17.50
C ALA A 189 8.35 -4.91 -17.60
N ASP A 190 7.54 -3.89 -17.86
CA ASP A 190 7.97 -2.49 -17.92
C ASP A 190 8.47 -1.99 -16.55
N ALA A 191 7.76 -2.35 -15.47
CA ALA A 191 8.19 -2.06 -14.11
C ALA A 191 9.54 -2.71 -13.81
N ALA A 192 9.70 -4.00 -14.15
CA ALA A 192 10.94 -4.73 -13.90
C ALA A 192 12.13 -4.19 -14.71
N ALA A 193 11.91 -3.79 -15.97
CA ALA A 193 12.92 -3.17 -16.81
C ALA A 193 13.36 -1.80 -16.25
N THR A 194 12.42 -1.03 -15.71
CA THR A 194 12.70 0.26 -15.07
C THR A 194 13.53 0.07 -13.80
N SER A 195 13.12 -0.84 -12.91
CA SER A 195 13.84 -1.14 -11.68
C SER A 195 15.24 -1.68 -11.93
N SER A 196 15.41 -2.58 -12.91
CA SER A 196 16.72 -3.13 -13.28
C SER A 196 17.72 -2.07 -13.73
N LYS A 197 17.28 -1.02 -14.44
CA LYS A 197 18.14 0.09 -14.86
C LYS A 197 18.61 0.93 -13.67
N ASN A 198 17.72 1.20 -12.72
CA ASN A 198 18.04 1.98 -11.53
C ASN A 198 19.00 1.19 -10.62
N TRP A 199 18.72 -0.10 -10.41
CA TRP A 199 19.55 -0.98 -9.60
C TRP A 199 21.02 -1.04 -10.07
N ARG A 200 21.25 -1.07 -11.40
CA ARG A 200 22.61 -1.05 -11.98
C ARG A 200 23.34 0.27 -11.80
N ARG A 201 22.63 1.39 -11.68
CA ARG A 201 23.23 2.72 -11.47
C ARG A 201 23.72 2.89 -10.03
N ASP A 202 22.99 2.34 -9.07
CA ASP A 202 23.24 2.57 -7.65
C ASP A 202 24.27 1.58 -7.05
N GLN A 203 24.43 0.41 -7.65
CA GLN A 203 25.44 -0.60 -7.25
C GLN A 203 26.84 -0.35 -7.86
N GLY A 204 27.08 0.81 -8.46
CA GLY A 204 28.39 1.15 -9.03
C GLY A 204 28.71 0.38 -10.32
N GLY A 205 27.93 0.61 -11.37
CA GLY A 205 28.23 0.09 -12.71
C GLY A 205 29.54 0.66 -13.27
N ASP A 206 30.66 0.01 -12.97
CA ASP A 206 31.88 0.08 -13.77
C ASP A 206 31.69 -0.75 -15.04
N PHE A 207 32.05 -0.16 -16.18
CA PHE A 207 32.39 -0.88 -17.42
C PHE A 207 33.86 -1.30 -17.35
#